data_AF-A0A1I1M8R7-F1
#
_entry.id   AF-A0A1I1M8R7-F1
#
_cell.length_a   1.000
_cell.length_b   1.000
_cell.length_c   1.000
_cell.angle_alpha   90.00
_cell.angle_beta   90.00
_cell.angle_gamma   90.00
#
_symmetry.space_group_name_H-M   'P 1'
#
loop_
_entity.id
_entity.type
_entity.pdbx_description
1 polymer ?
#
loop_
_entity_poly.entity_id
_entity_poly.type
_entity_poly.pdbx_seq_one_letter_code
_entity_poly.pdbx_strand_id
1 'polypeptide(L)' 'MGMASADDSRRQAIVTAITAELDRQAKDGEPRVNIEALANAVEIALDPVAPVSEGKHPAELNANNDG' A
#
# COMPACT_ATOMS: atom_id res chain seq x y z
N MET A 1 7.80 15.91 -21.55
CA MET A 1 6.95 14.75 -21.22
C MET A 1 7.24 14.38 -19.77
N GLY A 2 6.32 14.58 -18.83
CA GLY A 2 6.64 14.31 -17.41
C GLY A 2 5.50 14.38 -16.39
N MET A 3 4.30 14.86 -16.75
CA MET A 3 3.18 15.00 -15.80
C MET A 3 2.11 13.91 -15.96
N ALA A 4 1.84 13.47 -17.20
CA ALA A 4 0.84 12.43 -17.47
C ALA A 4 1.12 11.10 -16.74
N SER A 5 2.39 10.76 -16.51
CA SER A 5 2.80 9.49 -15.90
C SER A 5 2.56 9.41 -14.38
N ALA A 6 2.61 10.55 -13.68
CA ALA A 6 2.38 10.60 -12.24
C ALA A 6 0.88 10.53 -11.91
N ASP A 7 0.06 11.24 -12.69
CA ASP A 7 -1.40 11.21 -12.56
C ASP A 7 -1.99 9.84 -12.94
N ASP A 8 -1.43 9.19 -13.97
CA ASP A 8 -1.81 7.83 -14.34
C ASP A 8 -1.46 6.81 -13.24
N SER A 9 -0.30 6.97 -12.60
CA SER A 9 0.12 6.11 -11.48
C SER A 9 -0.79 6.28 -10.27
N ARG A 10 -1.17 7.52 -9.94
CA ARG A 10 -2.11 7.83 -8.85
C ARG A 10 -3.48 7.21 -9.11
N ARG A 11 -4.01 7.39 -10.33
CA ARG A 11 -5.30 6.81 -10.71
C ARG A 11 -5.29 5.28 -10.61
N GLN A 12 -4.21 4.64 -11.04
CA GLN A 12 -4.06 3.18 -10.95
C GLN A 12 -4.01 2.69 -9.50
N ALA A 13 -3.33 3.41 -8.60
CA ALA A 13 -3.30 3.10 -7.18
C ALA A 13 -4.71 3.16 -6.55
N ILE A 14 -5.47 4.21 -6.86
CA ILE A 14 -6.86 4.36 -6.39
C ILE A 14 -7.75 3.23 -6.90
N VAL A 15 -7.67 2.90 -8.19
CA VAL A 15 -8.45 1.79 -8.77
C VAL A 15 -8.10 0.48 -8.08
N THR A 16 -6.83 0.21 -7.84
CA THR A 16 -6.36 -1.01 -7.16
C THR A 16 -6.92 -1.09 -5.74
N ALA A 17 -6.87 0.01 -4.99
CA ALA A 17 -7.39 0.07 -3.62
C ALA A 17 -8.91 -0.13 -3.56
N ILE A 18 -9.66 0.52 -4.44
CA ILE A 18 -11.11 0.36 -4.54
C ILE A 18 -11.48 -1.09 -4.87
N THR A 19 -10.81 -1.70 -5.85
CA THR A 19 -11.07 -3.09 -6.23
C THR A 19 -10.78 -4.05 -5.06
N ALA A 20 -9.63 -3.90 -4.40
CA ALA A 20 -9.26 -4.75 -3.28
C ALA A 20 -10.25 -4.64 -2.11
N GLU A 21 -10.72 -3.43 -1.82
CA GLU A 21 -11.66 -3.19 -0.72
C GLU A 21 -13.06 -3.73 -1.04
N LEU A 22 -13.57 -3.53 -2.26
CA LEU A 22 -14.85 -4.13 -2.68
C LEU A 22 -14.81 -5.67 -2.62
N ASP A 23 -13.70 -6.27 -3.04
CA ASP A 23 -13.51 -7.73 -2.94
C ASP A 23 -13.50 -8.21 -1.49
N ARG A 24 -12.89 -7.44 -0.57
CA ARG A 24 -12.88 -7.74 0.87
C ARG A 24 -14.30 -7.68 1.43
N GLN A 25 -15.04 -6.61 1.18
CA GLN A 25 -16.42 -6.44 1.65
C GLN A 25 -17.35 -7.55 1.13
N ALA A 26 -17.18 -7.94 -0.14
CA ALA A 26 -17.93 -9.06 -0.73
C ALA A 26 -17.61 -10.40 -0.04
N LYS A 27 -16.35 -10.65 0.32
CA LYS A 27 -15.94 -11.86 1.06
C LYS A 27 -16.44 -11.86 2.49
N ASP A 28 -16.48 -10.69 3.13
CA ASP A 28 -16.97 -10.51 4.50
C ASP A 28 -18.51 -10.52 4.57
N GLY A 29 -19.19 -10.58 3.41
CA GLY A 29 -20.64 -10.66 3.32
C GLY A 29 -21.35 -9.37 3.73
N GLU A 30 -20.70 -8.21 3.55
CA GLU A 30 -21.31 -6.93 3.89
C GLU A 30 -22.59 -6.71 3.05
N PRO A 31 -23.73 -6.43 3.69
CA PRO A 31 -25.01 -6.31 2.98
C PRO A 31 -25.12 -5.05 2.11
N ARG A 32 -24.22 -4.09 2.33
CA ARG A 32 -24.07 -2.84 1.57
C ARG A 32 -22.61 -2.43 1.58
N VAL A 33 -22.19 -1.67 0.57
CA VAL A 33 -20.84 -1.12 0.53
C VAL A 33 -20.58 -0.25 1.76
N ASN A 34 -19.54 -0.60 2.52
CA ASN A 34 -19.04 0.21 3.61
C ASN A 34 -18.21 1.37 3.05
N ILE A 35 -18.86 2.52 2.94
CA ILE A 35 -18.27 3.73 2.33
C ILE A 35 -17.11 4.28 3.15
N GLU A 36 -17.15 4.15 4.48
CA GLU A 36 -16.05 4.62 5.33
C GLU A 36 -14.78 3.79 5.12
N ALA A 37 -14.93 2.46 5.05
CA ALA A 37 -13.81 1.59 4.73
C ALA A 37 -13.24 1.87 3.33
N LEU A 38 -14.11 2.19 2.37
CA LEU A 38 -13.70 2.56 1.01
C LEU A 38 -12.97 3.91 0.98
N ALA A 39 -13.43 4.91 1.73
CA ALA A 39 -12.76 6.21 1.86
C ALA A 39 -11.35 6.03 2.45
N ASN A 40 -11.23 5.24 3.51
CA ASN A 40 -9.94 4.92 4.13
C ASN A 40 -8.98 4.22 3.15
N ALA A 41 -9.47 3.25 2.36
CA ALA A 41 -8.65 2.59 1.34
C ALA A 41 -8.13 3.57 0.28
N VAL A 42 -8.94 4.56 -0.12
CA VAL A 42 -8.52 5.62 -1.04
C VAL A 42 -7.51 6.56 -0.38
N GLU A 43 -7.70 6.95 0.87
CA GLU A 43 -6.75 7.79 1.61
C GLU A 43 -5.36 7.14 1.68
N ILE A 44 -5.29 5.85 2.03
CA ILE A 44 -4.04 5.07 2.05
C ILE A 44 -3.40 5.01 0.65
N ALA A 45 -4.19 4.90 -0.41
CA ALA A 45 -3.67 4.88 -1.78
C ALA A 45 -3.12 6.25 -2.23
N LEU A 46 -3.64 7.34 -1.66
CA LEU A 46 -3.20 8.71 -1.93
C LEU A 46 -1.95 9.10 -1.15
N ASP A 47 -1.80 8.55 0.06
CA ASP A 47 -0.64 8.77 0.93
C ASP A 47 -0.10 7.42 1.45
N PRO A 48 0.60 6.65 0.59
CA PRO A 48 1.12 5.35 0.98
C PRO A 48 2.19 5.55 2.05
N VAL A 49 1.91 5.05 3.26
CA VAL A 49 2.91 5.01 4.34
C VAL A 49 4.16 4.30 3.80
N ALA A 50 5.29 5.00 3.84
CA ALA A 50 6.56 4.42 3.40
C ALA A 50 6.77 3.08 4.13
N PRO A 51 7.10 2.00 3.42
CA PRO A 51 7.36 0.72 4.06
C PRO A 51 8.46 0.96 5.11
N VAL A 52 8.17 0.58 6.35
CA VAL A 52 9.15 0.64 7.43
C VAL A 52 10.29 -0.25 6.97
N SER A 53 11.38 0.35 6.51
CA SER A 53 12.59 -0.39 6.18
C SER A 53 13.13 -0.93 7.48
N GLU A 54 12.78 -2.16 7.83
CA GLU A 54 13.61 -3.01 8.68
C GLU A 54 14.89 -3.35 7.90
N GLY A 55 15.69 -2.33 7.63
CA GLY A 55 17.05 -2.50 7.16
C GLY A 55 17.83 -3.13 8.30
N LYS A 56 18.03 -4.45 8.26
CA LYS A 56 19.17 -5.04 8.95
C LYS A 56 20.41 -4.44 8.31
N HIS A 57 21.10 -3.57 9.05
CA HIS A 57 22.31 -2.91 8.61
C HIS A 57 23.37 -4.01 8.38
N PRO A 58 24.01 -4.12 7.19
CA PRO A 58 25.01 -5.15 6.93
C PRO A 58 26.29 -5.02 7.79
N ALA A 59 26.37 -4.02 8.68
CA ALA A 59 27.46 -3.86 9.64
C ALA A 59 27.43 -4.86 10.81
N GLU A 60 26.31 -5.57 11.04
CA GLU A 60 26.19 -6.55 12.14
C GLU A 60 26.60 -7.98 11.75
N LEU A 61 26.92 -8.24 10.48
CA LEU A 61 27.11 -9.59 9.95
C LEU A 61 28.55 -10.12 10.00
N ASN A 62 29.57 -9.33 10.42
CA ASN A 62 30.98 -9.75 10.35
C ASN A 62 31.89 -9.35 11.54
N ALA A 63 31.35 -9.04 12.72
CA ALA A 63 32.17 -8.79 13.91
C ALA A 63 32.65 -10.05 14.67
N ASN A 64 32.26 -11.26 14.22
CA ASN A 64 32.50 -12.51 14.97
C ASN A 64 33.29 -13.58 14.19
N ASN A 65 34.16 -13.20 13.25
CA ASN A 65 35.07 -14.18 12.63
C ASN A 65 36.53 -13.76 12.83
N ASP A 66 36.96 -13.78 14.08
CA ASP A 66 38.38 -13.78 14.47
C ASP A 66 38.74 -15.25 14.75
N GLY A 67 39.50 -15.86 13.84
CA GLY A 67 39.95 -17.24 13.88
C GLY A 67 41.36 -17.35 13.33
#